data_AF-A0A0F9LHK3-F1
#
_entry.id   AF-A0A0F9LHK3-F1
#
_cell.length_a   1.000
_cell.length_b   1.000
_cell.length_c   1.000
_cell.angle_alpha   90.00
_cell.angle_beta   90.00
_cell.angle_gamma   90.00
#
_symmetry.space_group_name_H-M   'P 1'
#
loop_
_entity.id
_entity.type
_entity.pdbx_description
1 polymer ?
#
loop_
_entity_poly.entity_id
_entity_poly.type
_entity_poly.pdbx_seq_one_letter_code
_entity_poly.pdbx_strand_id
1 'polypeptide(L)' 'MGEKVPVTLDDFLKSETIAVVDIETTGFSHQKDCIVEIGICELDLDSGKCSELFDELI' A
#
# COMPACT_ATOMS: atom_id res chain seq x y z
N MET A 1 5.02 8.65 -31.49
CA MET A 1 5.41 8.56 -30.07
C MET A 1 4.40 9.39 -29.30
N GLY A 2 3.52 8.75 -28.53
CA GLY A 2 2.57 9.48 -27.68
C GLY A 2 3.32 10.03 -26.47
N GLU A 3 3.22 11.34 -26.22
CA GLU A 3 3.74 11.95 -25.01
C GLU A 3 3.05 11.32 -23.80
N LYS A 4 3.82 10.85 -22.82
CA LYS A 4 3.27 10.41 -21.54
C LYS A 4 2.87 11.66 -20.75
N VAL A 5 1.57 11.91 -20.65
CA VAL A 5 1.04 12.95 -19.77
C VAL A 5 1.34 12.54 -18.31
N PRO A 6 1.90 13.43 -17.47
CA PRO A 6 2.14 13.14 -16.07
C PRO A 6 0.81 12.84 -15.35
N VAL A 7 0.76 11.73 -14.62
CA VAL A 7 -0.37 11.43 -13.73
C VAL A 7 -0.38 12.47 -12.61
N THR A 8 -1.51 13.14 -12.39
CA THR A 8 -1.65 14.16 -11.35
C THR A 8 -2.18 13.56 -10.04
N LEU A 9 -2.01 14.29 -8.92
CA LEU A 9 -2.65 13.95 -7.65
C LEU A 9 -4.17 13.87 -7.80
N ASP A 10 -4.76 14.74 -8.63
CA ASP A 10 -6.20 14.75 -8.92
C ASP A 10 -6.65 13.49 -9.69
N ASP A 11 -5.77 12.89 -10.48
CA ASP A 11 -6.04 11.61 -11.17
C ASP A 11 -5.98 10.42 -10.20
N PHE A 12 -5.14 10.49 -9.16
CA PHE A 12 -5.12 9.52 -8.06
C PHE A 12 -6.35 9.63 -7.16
N LEU A 13 -6.79 10.86 -6.86
CA LEU A 13 -7.97 11.13 -6.02
C LEU A 13 -9.30 10.77 -6.70
N LYS A 14 -9.29 10.48 -8.01
CA LYS A 14 -10.46 10.00 -8.76
C LYS A 14 -10.73 8.50 -8.58
N SER A 15 -9.79 7.75 -8.02
CA SER A 15 -9.99 6.33 -7.70
C SER A 15 -10.43 6.21 -6.25
N GLU A 16 -11.62 5.64 -6.05
CA GLU A 16 -12.19 5.34 -4.74
C GLU A 16 -11.26 4.38 -3.97
N THR A 17 -10.93 4.74 -2.72
CA THR A 17 -10.10 3.99 -1.76
C THR A 17 -8.58 4.12 -1.88
N ILE A 18 -7.96 4.60 -0.79
CA ILE A 18 -6.51 4.54 -0.55
C ILE A 18 -6.23 3.34 0.35
N ALA A 19 -5.40 2.41 -0.12
CA ALA A 19 -4.89 1.31 0.70
C ALA A 19 -3.47 1.61 1.16
N VAL A 20 -3.21 1.43 2.45
CA VAL A 20 -1.88 1.42 3.05
C VAL A 20 -1.44 -0.02 3.21
N VAL A 21 -0.25 -0.33 2.70
CA VAL A 21 0.34 -1.67 2.74
C VAL A 21 1.57 -1.63 3.63
N ASP A 22 1.62 -2.53 4.60
CA ASP A 22 2.76 -2.77 5.48
C ASP A 22 3.29 -4.20 5.29
N ILE A 23 4.62 -4.35 5.26
CA ILE A 23 5.26 -5.63 4.96
C ILE A 23 6.42 -5.84 5.93
N GLU A 24 6.33 -6.92 6.70
CA GLU A 24 7.41 -7.33 7.58
C GLU A 24 8.21 -8.48 6.97
N THR A 25 9.52 -8.44 7.18
CA THR A 25 10.46 -9.41 6.62
C THR A 25 11.28 -10.08 7.70
N THR A 26 11.92 -11.21 7.38
CA THR A 26 12.79 -11.93 8.32
C THR A 26 13.97 -11.09 8.84
N GLY A 27 14.40 -10.06 8.09
CA GLY A 27 15.40 -9.07 8.51
C GLY A 27 16.83 -9.61 8.78
N PHE A 28 17.16 -10.83 8.36
CA PHE A 28 18.47 -11.44 8.59
C PHE A 28 19.45 -11.18 7.44
N SER A 29 18.96 -11.00 6.21
CA SER A 29 19.79 -10.71 5.03
C SER A 29 18.96 -10.16 3.87
N HIS A 30 19.25 -8.93 3.44
CA HIS A 30 18.54 -8.27 2.34
C HIS A 30 18.54 -9.03 1.00
N GLN A 31 19.38 -10.05 0.82
CA GLN A 31 19.42 -10.90 -0.39
C GLN A 31 18.61 -12.19 -0.25
N LYS A 32 18.23 -12.55 0.97
CA LYS A 32 17.58 -13.82 1.32
C LYS A 32 16.36 -13.64 2.21
N ASP A 33 15.98 -12.40 2.51
CA ASP A 33 14.85 -12.13 3.38
C ASP A 33 13.56 -12.61 2.73
N CYS A 34 12.76 -13.27 3.56
CA CYS A 34 11.41 -13.69 3.21
C CYS A 34 10.42 -12.71 3.83
N ILE A 35 9.26 -12.56 3.19
CA ILE A 35 8.11 -11.90 3.81
C ILE A 35 7.59 -12.81 4.92
N VAL A 36 7.29 -12.22 6.07
CA VAL A 36 6.75 -12.92 7.26
C VAL A 36 5.30 -12.51 7.50
N GLU A 37 4.94 -11.26 7.21
CA GLU A 37 3.61 -10.72 7.45
C GLU A 37 3.26 -9.71 6.35
N ILE A 38 1.97 -9.65 6.00
CA ILE A 38 1.42 -8.61 5.13
C ILE A 38 0.17 -8.04 5.80
N GLY A 39 0.19 -6.74 6.07
CA GLY A 39 -0.95 -5.97 6.55
C GLY A 39 -1.45 -4.98 5.49
N ILE A 40 -2.76 -4.89 5.30
CA ILE A 40 -3.40 -3.91 4.41
C ILE A 40 -4.58 -3.26 5.14
N CYS A 41 -4.61 -1.93 5.16
CA CYS A 41 -5.78 -1.18 5.63
C CYS A 41 -6.22 -0.12 4.61
N GLU A 42 -7.51 0.16 4.58
CA GLU A 42 -8.09 1.31 3.88
C GLU A 42 -7.93 2.56 4.76
N LEU A 43 -7.47 3.65 4.18
CA LEU A 43 -7.37 4.97 4.81
C LEU A 43 -8.50 5.88 4.35
N ASP A 44 -9.35 6.28 5.30
CA ASP A 44 -10.30 7.37 5.14
C ASP A 44 -9.55 8.71 5.34
N LEU A 45 -9.47 9.53 4.29
CA LEU A 45 -8.79 10.83 4.32
C LEU A 45 -9.54 11.91 5.09
N ASP A 46 -10.85 11.80 5.24
CA ASP A 46 -11.67 12.78 5.96
C ASP A 46 -11.55 12.58 7.47
N SER A 47 -11.57 11.32 7.92
CA SER A 47 -11.52 10.97 9.33
C SER A 47 -10.12 10.58 9.84
N GLY A 48 -9.20 10.24 8.94
CA GLY A 48 -7.87 9.71 9.25
C GLY A 48 -7.89 8.30 9.83
N LYS A 49 -9.03 7.59 9.77
CA LYS A 49 -9.16 6.23 10.30
C LYS A 49 -8.64 5.22 9.29
N CYS A 50 -8.03 4.17 9.83
CA CYS A 50 -7.68 2.97 9.09
C CYS A 50 -8.63 1.84 9.43
N SER A 51 -9.16 1.16 8.42
CA SER A 51 -9.91 -0.09 8.57
C SER A 51 -9.16 -1.24 7.92
N GLU A 52 -8.95 -2.32 8.68
CA GLU A 52 -8.27 -3.53 8.20
C GLU A 52 -9.00 -4.15 7.00
N LEU A 53 -8.24 -4.46 5.96
CA LEU A 53 -8.69 -5.20 4.78
C LEU A 53 -8.05 -6.59 4.70
N PHE A 54 -6.82 -6.73 5.22
CA PHE A 54 -6.05 -7.96 5.21
C PHE A 54 -4.98 -7.93 6.30
N ASP A 55 -4.79 -9.05 7.01
CA ASP A 55 -3.75 -9.25 8.01
C ASP A 55 -3.42 -10.75 8.06
N GLU A 56 -2.25 -11.15 7.54
CA GLU A 56 -1.83 -12.55 7.51
C GLU A 56 -0.32 -12.72 7.74
N LEU A 57 0.01 -13.76 8.52
CA LEU A 57 1.35 -14.33 8.67
C LEU A 57 1.60 -15.40 7.59
N ILE A 58 2.78 -15.36 6.96
CA ILE A 58 3.21 -16.22 5.83
C ILE A 58 4.09 -17.39 6.29
#